data_AF-A0A0J9EX99-F1
#
_entry.id   AF-A0A0J9EX99-F1
#
_cell.length_a   1.000
_cell.length_b   1.000
_cell.length_c   1.000
_cell.angle_alpha   90.00
_cell.angle_beta   90.00
_cell.angle_gamma   90.00
#
_symmetry.space_group_name_H-M   'P 1'
#
loop_
_entity.id
_entity.type
_entity.pdbx_description
1 polymer ?
#
loop_
_entity_poly.entity_id
_entity_poly.type
_entity_poly.pdbx_seq_one_letter_code
_entity_poly.pdbx_strand_id
1 'polypeptide(L)' 'EISDIMKIESLCEICFYQKSENLIFLKIIFTHLICEINEENHQFQHSTLNIIQVTVEFTLITLFK' A
#
# COMPACT_ATOMS: atom_id res chain seq x y z
N GLU A 1 28.37 -7.17 -11.30
CA GLU A 1 27.87 -6.13 -12.24
C GLU A 1 26.35 -6.06 -12.30
N ILE A 2 25.61 -6.99 -12.95
CA ILE A 2 24.13 -6.96 -12.99
C ILE A 2 23.50 -7.03 -11.58
N SER A 3 24.06 -7.88 -10.70
CA SER A 3 23.61 -7.98 -9.30
C SER A 3 23.84 -6.70 -8.49
N ASP A 4 24.87 -5.92 -8.81
CA ASP A 4 25.20 -4.71 -8.08
C ASP A 4 24.31 -3.54 -8.52
N ILE A 5 24.00 -3.47 -9.82
CA ILE A 5 23.00 -2.53 -10.36
C ILE A 5 21.64 -2.76 -9.71
N MET A 6 21.18 -4.03 -9.65
CA MET A 6 19.90 -4.37 -9.04
C MET A 6 19.83 -3.99 -7.55
N LYS A 7 20.92 -4.16 -6.79
CA LYS A 7 21.00 -3.74 -5.38
C LYS A 7 20.92 -2.22 -5.23
N ILE A 8 21.58 -1.46 -6.10
CA ILE A 8 21.55 0.00 -6.08
C ILE A 8 20.14 0.51 -6.38
N GLU A 9 19.46 -0.06 -7.37
CA GLU A 9 18.07 0.27 -7.71
C GLU A 9 17.12 0.00 -6.54
N SER A 10 17.22 -1.17 -5.91
CA SER A 10 16.39 -1.50 -4.73
C SER A 10 16.64 -0.56 -3.54
N LEU A 11 17.89 -0.17 -3.28
CA LEU A 11 18.20 0.79 -2.22
C LEU A 11 17.62 2.19 -2.49
N CYS A 12 17.65 2.63 -3.75
CA CYS A 12 17.03 3.88 -4.17
C CYS A 12 15.52 3.86 -3.96
N GLU A 13 14.84 2.77 -4.34
CA GLU A 13 13.40 2.60 -4.12
C GLU A 13 13.03 2.61 -2.64
N ILE A 14 13.76 1.87 -1.80
CA ILE A 14 13.53 1.86 -0.35
C ILE A 14 13.69 3.27 0.23
N CYS A 15 14.76 3.98 -0.14
CA CYS A 15 15.01 5.35 0.33
C CYS A 15 13.90 6.31 -0.12
N PHE A 16 13.40 6.15 -1.35
CA PHE A 16 12.29 6.93 -1.87
C PHE A 16 11.01 6.69 -1.07
N TYR A 17 10.60 5.42 -0.88
CA TYR A 17 9.37 5.09 -0.17
C TYR A 17 9.43 5.42 1.32
N GLN A 18 10.60 5.29 1.97
CA GLN A 18 10.76 5.68 3.38
C GLN A 18 10.65 7.19 3.61
N LYS A 19 10.99 8.01 2.62
CA LYS A 19 10.86 9.48 2.70
C LYS A 19 9.48 9.98 2.30
N SER A 20 8.72 9.20 1.53
CA SER A 20 7.39 9.58 1.09
C SER A 20 6.33 9.23 2.13
N GLU A 21 5.46 10.19 2.47
CA GLU A 21 4.24 9.93 3.26
C GLU A 21 3.06 9.49 2.38
N ASN A 22 3.30 9.18 1.11
CA ASN A 22 2.26 8.80 0.17
C ASN A 22 1.82 7.36 0.39
N LEU A 23 0.51 7.14 0.25
CA LEU A 23 -0.04 5.79 0.22
C LEU A 23 0.49 5.03 -0.99
N ILE A 24 0.92 3.79 -0.76
CA ILE A 24 1.55 2.91 -1.75
C ILE A 24 0.47 2.26 -2.64
N PHE A 25 -0.71 1.92 -2.09
CA PHE A 25 -1.74 1.27 -2.88
C PHE A 25 -2.61 2.26 -3.67
N LEU A 26 -2.94 1.86 -4.89
CA LEU A 26 -3.90 2.59 -5.72
C LEU A 26 -5.32 2.41 -5.15
N LYS A 27 -5.99 3.54 -4.85
CA LYS A 27 -7.33 3.57 -4.23
C LYS A 27 -8.38 2.71 -4.95
N ILE A 28 -8.35 2.69 -6.28
CA ILE A 28 -9.32 1.95 -7.11
C ILE A 28 -9.17 0.43 -6.87
N ILE A 29 -7.94 -0.08 -6.92
CA ILE A 29 -7.66 -1.50 -6.70
C ILE A 29 -8.01 -1.88 -5.26
N PHE A 30 -7.65 -1.03 -4.31
CA PHE A 30 -7.94 -1.27 -2.90
C PHE A 30 -9.45 -1.31 -2.60
N THR A 31 -10.22 -0.39 -3.19
CA THR A 31 -11.68 -0.38 -3.05
C THR A 31 -12.29 -1.64 -3.64
N HIS A 32 -11.82 -2.09 -4.81
CA HIS A 32 -12.29 -3.32 -5.43
C HIS A 32 -12.03 -4.53 -4.52
N LEU A 33 -10.82 -4.65 -3.96
CA LEU A 33 -10.44 -5.70 -3.03
C LEU A 33 -11.35 -5.74 -1.78
N ILE A 34 -11.66 -4.58 -1.21
CA ILE A 34 -12.58 -4.50 -0.06
C ILE A 34 -13.98 -4.98 -0.45
N CYS A 35 -14.49 -4.56 -1.61
CA CYS A 35 -15.80 -5.01 -2.09
C CYS A 35 -15.85 -6.52 -2.34
N GLU A 36 -14.77 -7.11 -2.87
CA GLU A 36 -14.67 -8.56 -3.07
C GLU A 36 -14.64 -9.32 -1.74
N ILE A 37 -13.84 -8.84 -0.76
CA ILE A 37 -13.74 -9.47 0.56
C ILE A 37 -15.05 -9.36 1.35
N ASN A 38 -15.75 -8.24 1.23
CA ASN A 38 -16.89 -7.96 2.08
C ASN A 38 -18.17 -8.70 1.68
N GLU A 39 -18.17 -9.46 0.55
CA GLU A 39 -19.23 -10.32 -0.04
C GLU A 39 -20.66 -9.73 -0.13
N GLU A 40 -21.18 -9.18 0.96
CA GLU A 40 -22.26 -8.21 0.99
C GLU A 40 -21.76 -6.83 0.54
N ASN A 41 -22.43 -6.30 -0.48
CA ASN A 41 -22.22 -4.99 -1.11
C ASN A 41 -22.52 -3.80 -0.17
N HIS A 42 -22.01 -3.81 1.07
CA HIS A 42 -22.10 -2.67 1.99
C HIS A 42 -21.38 -1.51 1.35
N GLN A 43 -22.13 -0.47 1.01
CA GLN A 43 -21.56 0.76 0.49
C GLN A 43 -20.79 1.45 1.62
N PHE A 44 -19.48 1.23 1.64
CA PHE A 44 -18.59 1.96 2.52
C PHE A 44 -18.55 3.44 2.14
N GLN A 45 -18.55 4.31 3.13
CA GLN A 45 -18.23 5.70 2.90
C GLN A 45 -16.77 5.83 2.40
N HIS A 46 -16.51 6.81 1.54
CA HIS A 46 -15.16 7.08 1.05
C HIS A 46 -14.17 7.38 2.21
N SER A 47 -14.64 8.02 3.28
CA SER A 47 -13.86 8.23 4.51
C SER A 47 -13.46 6.90 5.16
N THR A 48 -14.38 5.94 5.26
CA THR A 48 -14.13 4.61 5.78
C THR A 48 -13.09 3.87 4.95
N LEU A 49 -13.22 3.88 3.61
CA LEU A 49 -12.26 3.26 2.70
C LEU A 49 -10.85 3.85 2.86
N ASN A 50 -10.73 5.18 2.98
CA ASN A 50 -9.43 5.82 3.22
C ASN A 50 -8.81 5.38 4.57
N ILE A 51 -9.61 5.27 5.63
CA ILE A 51 -9.11 4.84 6.96
C ILE A 51 -8.62 3.40 6.90
N ILE A 52 -9.38 2.50 6.27
CA ILE A 52 -9.00 1.10 6.09
C ILE A 52 -7.68 1.04 5.30
N GLN A 53 -7.54 1.84 4.23
CA GLN A 53 -6.31 1.88 3.43
C GLN A 53 -5.09 2.31 4.26
N VAL A 54 -5.18 3.45 4.95
CA VAL A 54 -4.10 3.95 5.81
C VAL A 54 -3.72 2.90 6.86
N THR A 55 -4.72 2.24 7.46
CA THR A 55 -4.50 1.23 8.50
C THR A 55 -3.80 -0.02 7.95
N VAL A 56 -4.23 -0.52 6.79
CA VAL A 56 -3.63 -1.69 6.14
C VAL A 56 -2.20 -1.41 5.73
N GLU A 57 -1.94 -0.28 5.08
CA GLU A 57 -0.58 0.09 4.66
C GLU A 57 0.35 0.26 5.86
N PHE A 58 -0.10 0.94 6.91
CA PHE A 58 0.69 1.08 8.14
C PHE A 58 0.98 -0.27 8.78
N THR A 59 0.00 -1.17 8.83
CA THR A 59 0.15 -2.51 9.39
C THR A 59 1.16 -3.32 8.57
N LEU A 60 1.09 -3.26 7.24
CA LEU A 60 2.02 -3.96 6.35
C LEU A 60 3.44 -3.39 6.45
N ILE A 61 3.60 -2.06 6.46
CA ILE A 61 4.91 -1.42 6.68
C ILE A 61 5.51 -1.87 8.02
N THR A 62 4.68 -1.96 9.05
CA THR A 62 5.11 -2.44 10.38
C THR A 62 5.48 -3.91 10.36
N LEU A 63 4.74 -4.76 9.63
CA LEU A 63 4.97 -6.19 9.53
C LEU A 63 6.25 -6.55 8.78
N PHE A 64 6.58 -5.80 7.73
CA PHE A 64 7.76 -6.03 6.88
C PHE A 64 9.02 -5.29 7.36
N LYS A 65 8.92 -4.51 8.45
CA LYS A 65 10.07 -3.88 9.10
C LYS A 65 10.85 -4.89 9.93
#